data_AF-A0A9E4LCX6-F1
#
_entry.id   AF-A0A9E4LCX6-F1
#
_cell.length_a   1.000
_cell.length_b   1.000
_cell.length_c   1.000
_cell.angle_alpha   90.00
_cell.angle_beta   90.00
_cell.angle_gamma   90.00
#
_symmetry.space_group_name_H-M   'P 1'
#
loop_
_entity.id
_entity.type
_entity.pdbx_description
1 polymer ?
#
loop_
_entity_poly.entity_id
_entity_poly.type
_entity_poly.pdbx_seq_one_letter_code
_entity_poly.pdbx_strand_id
1 'polypeptide(L)'
;MKLKGEKEKSQVAEVDLVSRAEMLSSKGFGHVRLSDYGFFEGDLQRLIPASNRTLPYDLNTPLFTDYADKERFIVLPDAGAMVYQDKEVFDFPDGTIIVKNFLYDHAF
;
A
#
# COMPACT_ATOMS: atom_id res chain seq x y z
N MET A 1 -11.58 36.74 18.77
CA MET A 1 -12.38 36.32 17.59
C MET A 1 -11.42 35.95 16.45
N LYS A 2 -10.86 34.73 16.48
CA LYS A 2 -10.00 34.18 15.40
C LYS A 2 -10.22 32.68 15.34
N LEU A 3 -11.26 32.26 14.60
CA LEU A 3 -11.52 30.87 14.20
C LEU A 3 -12.22 30.92 12.85
N LYS A 4 -11.46 31.13 11.77
CA LYS A 4 -11.98 30.98 10.39
C LYS A 4 -10.92 30.60 9.34
N GLY A 5 -9.63 30.62 9.68
CA GLY A 5 -8.54 30.41 8.70
C GLY A 5 -7.96 29.00 8.58
N GLU A 6 -8.40 28.03 9.40
CA GLU A 6 -7.81 26.68 9.39
C GLU A 6 -8.60 25.66 8.55
N LYS A 7 -9.90 25.90 8.31
CA LYS A 7 -10.71 24.99 7.46
C LYS A 7 -10.50 25.18 5.96
N GLU A 8 -9.98 26.33 5.53
CA GLU A 8 -9.85 26.69 4.11
C GLU A 8 -8.54 26.21 3.47
N LYS A 9 -7.47 26.02 4.27
CA LYS A 9 -6.18 25.49 3.78
C LYS A 9 -6.17 23.99 3.52
N SER A 10 -7.06 23.22 4.17
CA SER A 10 -7.14 21.77 4.00
C SER A 10 -7.76 21.36 2.66
N GLN A 11 -8.72 22.13 2.14
CA GLN A 11 -9.43 21.80 0.90
C GLN A 11 -8.64 22.15 -0.37
N VAL A 12 -7.74 23.13 -0.31
CA VAL A 12 -7.00 23.60 -1.49
C VAL A 12 -5.79 22.71 -1.83
N ALA A 13 -5.24 21.97 -0.84
CA ALA A 13 -4.12 21.06 -1.06
C ALA A 13 -4.53 19.68 -1.59
N GLU A 14 -5.73 19.20 -1.24
CA GLU A 14 -6.24 17.88 -1.67
C GLU A 14 -6.67 17.89 -3.15
N VAL A 15 -7.18 19.03 -3.64
CA VAL A 15 -7.62 19.21 -5.03
C VAL A 15 -6.47 19.14 -6.04
N ASP A 16 -5.22 19.43 -5.64
CA ASP A 16 -4.04 19.32 -6.51
C ASP A 16 -3.54 17.87 -6.66
N LEU A 17 -3.55 17.09 -5.57
CA LEU A 17 -3.02 15.72 -5.58
C LEU A 17 -3.91 14.75 -6.35
N VAL A 18 -5.23 14.85 -6.19
CA VAL A 18 -6.19 13.98 -6.89
C VAL A 18 -6.11 14.22 -8.40
N SER A 19 -6.08 15.48 -8.82
CA SER A 19 -5.94 15.85 -10.24
C SER A 19 -4.64 15.29 -10.86
N ARG A 20 -3.54 15.31 -10.10
CA ARG A 20 -2.26 14.70 -10.53
C ARG A 20 -2.34 13.18 -10.58
N ALA A 21 -2.98 12.54 -9.60
CA ALA A 21 -3.19 11.09 -9.59
C ALA A 21 -4.08 10.64 -10.77
N GLU A 22 -5.14 11.39 -11.10
CA GLU A 22 -5.98 11.18 -12.28
C GLU A 22 -5.17 11.30 -13.57
N MET A 23 -4.30 12.32 -13.66
CA MET A 23 -3.42 12.51 -14.81
C MET A 23 -2.38 11.38 -14.96
N LEU A 24 -1.83 10.87 -13.86
CA LEU A 24 -0.93 9.72 -13.88
C LEU A 24 -1.67 8.43 -14.26
N SER A 25 -2.86 8.21 -13.67
CA SER A 25 -3.68 7.04 -13.94
C SER A 25 -4.14 7.00 -15.41
N SER A 26 -4.53 8.14 -15.99
CA SER A 26 -4.87 8.23 -17.43
C SER A 26 -3.68 7.97 -18.36
N LYS A 27 -2.44 8.11 -17.86
CA LYS A 27 -1.21 7.71 -18.56
C LYS A 27 -0.81 6.25 -18.32
N GLY A 28 -1.62 5.49 -17.60
CA GLY A 28 -1.35 4.08 -17.27
C GLY A 28 -0.49 3.89 -16.02
N PHE A 29 -0.22 4.94 -15.25
CA PHE A 29 0.56 4.84 -14.00
C PHE A 29 -0.37 4.69 -12.79
N GLY A 30 -0.66 3.43 -12.43
CA GLY A 30 -1.38 3.08 -11.20
C GLY A 30 -2.84 3.57 -11.18
N HIS A 31 -3.49 3.36 -10.03
CA HIS A 31 -4.84 3.85 -9.77
C HIS A 31 -4.83 5.07 -8.85
N VAL A 32 -5.90 5.87 -8.96
CA VAL A 32 -6.08 7.09 -8.17
C VAL A 32 -6.21 6.78 -6.68
N ARG A 33 -6.99 5.75 -6.34
CA ARG A 33 -7.16 5.31 -4.95
C ARG A 33 -6.48 3.97 -4.73
N LEU A 34 -5.95 3.78 -3.52
CA LEU A 34 -5.39 2.49 -3.11
C LEU A 34 -6.44 1.37 -3.12
N SER A 35 -7.70 1.70 -2.84
CA SER A 35 -8.83 0.75 -2.90
C SER A 35 -9.05 0.18 -4.30
N ASP A 36 -8.74 0.95 -5.34
CA ASP A 36 -9.04 0.57 -6.73
C ASP A 36 -8.12 -0.54 -7.24
N TYR A 37 -7.00 -0.80 -6.54
CA TYR A 37 -6.10 -1.91 -6.84
C TYR A 37 -6.69 -3.28 -6.48
N GLY A 38 -7.68 -3.33 -5.58
CA GLY A 38 -8.37 -4.58 -5.24
C GLY A 38 -7.47 -5.65 -4.61
N PHE A 39 -6.47 -5.27 -3.81
CA PHE A 39 -5.57 -6.23 -3.15
C PHE A 39 -6.26 -7.08 -2.08
N PHE A 40 -7.27 -6.49 -1.42
CA PHE A 40 -7.98 -7.07 -0.29
C PHE A 40 -9.49 -7.04 -0.50
N GLU A 41 -10.20 -7.99 0.10
CA GLU A 41 -11.65 -8.10 0.04
C GLU A 41 -12.30 -8.10 1.44
N GLY A 42 -13.60 -7.81 1.46
CA GLY A 42 -14.37 -7.75 2.70
C GLY A 42 -13.99 -6.58 3.59
N ASP A 43 -13.91 -6.82 4.90
CA ASP A 43 -13.48 -5.81 5.87
C ASP A 43 -11.97 -5.58 5.76
N LEU A 44 -11.60 -4.37 5.34
CA LEU A 44 -10.21 -3.99 5.10
C LEU A 44 -9.34 -4.12 6.35
N GLN A 45 -9.90 -4.00 7.56
CA GLN A 45 -9.15 -4.20 8.81
C GLN A 45 -8.60 -5.63 8.95
N ARG A 46 -9.22 -6.59 8.26
CA ARG A 46 -8.81 -8.00 8.29
C ARG A 46 -7.77 -8.36 7.23
N LEU A 47 -7.51 -7.45 6.29
CA LEU A 47 -6.51 -7.60 5.21
C LEU A 47 -6.58 -8.95 4.49
N ILE A 48 -7.80 -9.42 4.19
CA ILE A 48 -8.04 -10.69 3.50
C ILE A 48 -7.63 -10.54 2.04
N PRO A 49 -6.65 -11.30 1.53
CA PRO A 49 -6.23 -11.23 0.13
C PRO A 49 -7.40 -11.50 -0.84
N ALA A 50 -7.66 -10.60 -1.79
CA ALA A 50 -8.75 -10.75 -2.77
C ALA A 50 -8.42 -11.75 -3.90
N SER A 51 -7.16 -12.14 -4.04
CA SER A 51 -6.72 -13.11 -5.04
C SER A 51 -5.49 -13.88 -4.56
N ASN A 52 -5.22 -15.01 -5.21
CA ASN A 52 -4.01 -15.81 -4.99
C ASN A 52 -2.71 -15.10 -5.40
N ARG A 53 -2.79 -13.92 -6.03
CA ARG A 53 -1.62 -13.10 -6.39
C ARG A 53 -1.13 -12.23 -5.24
N THR A 54 -1.98 -11.95 -4.26
CA THR A 54 -1.63 -11.20 -3.04
C THR A 54 -1.18 -12.19 -1.97
N LEU A 55 0.13 -12.31 -1.78
CA LEU A 55 0.75 -13.30 -0.91
C LEU A 55 1.20 -12.67 0.41
N PRO A 56 0.82 -13.21 1.58
CA PRO A 56 1.40 -12.82 2.85
C PRO A 56 2.91 -13.05 2.85
N TYR A 57 3.66 -12.12 3.42
CA TYR A 57 5.12 -12.17 3.47
C TYR A 57 5.63 -11.74 4.84
N ASP A 58 6.57 -12.50 5.39
CA ASP A 58 7.21 -12.17 6.66
C ASP A 58 8.74 -12.16 6.52
N LEU A 59 9.39 -11.39 7.40
CA LEU A 59 10.83 -11.27 7.45
C LEU A 59 11.40 -12.05 8.63
N ASN A 60 12.43 -12.85 8.38
CA ASN A 60 13.14 -13.59 9.42
C ASN A 60 13.75 -12.66 10.50
N THR A 61 14.19 -11.46 10.11
CA THR A 61 14.79 -10.46 11.01
C THR A 61 14.07 -9.12 10.87
N PRO A 62 12.94 -8.90 11.57
CA PRO A 62 12.17 -7.67 11.45
C PRO A 62 12.86 -6.50 12.16
N LEU A 63 12.83 -5.31 11.54
CA LEU A 63 13.27 -4.07 12.17
C LEU A 63 12.22 -3.59 13.19
N PHE A 64 12.68 -3.18 14.38
CA PHE A 64 11.85 -2.50 15.36
C PHE A 64 11.32 -1.16 14.81
N THR A 65 10.05 -0.86 15.02
CA THR A 65 9.44 0.41 14.58
C THR A 65 8.36 0.80 15.57
N ASP A 66 8.75 1.45 16.66
CA ASP A 66 7.85 2.08 17.63
C ASP A 66 6.65 1.23 18.04
N TYR A 67 6.91 -0.04 18.38
CA TYR A 67 5.90 -1.02 18.79
C TYR A 67 4.79 -1.32 17.76
N ALA A 68 4.96 -0.89 16.50
CA ALA A 68 4.05 -1.25 15.43
C ALA A 68 4.35 -2.66 14.90
N ASP A 69 3.31 -3.50 14.91
CA ASP A 69 3.29 -4.75 14.15
C ASP A 69 3.18 -4.44 12.66
N LYS A 70 3.70 -5.37 11.84
CA LYS A 70 3.86 -5.14 10.39
C LYS A 70 3.39 -6.34 9.61
N GLU A 71 2.22 -6.22 9.01
CA GLU A 71 1.77 -7.16 7.99
C GLU A 71 2.29 -6.71 6.64
N ARG A 72 2.87 -7.65 5.89
CA ARG A 72 3.38 -7.39 4.54
C ARG A 72 2.75 -8.36 3.58
N PHE A 73 2.55 -7.86 2.37
CA PHE A 73 2.06 -8.64 1.26
C PHE A 73 2.89 -8.33 0.01
N ILE A 74 3.08 -9.35 -0.81
CA ILE A 74 3.65 -9.23 -2.15
C ILE A 74 2.53 -9.52 -3.14
N VAL A 75 2.27 -8.59 -4.05
CA VAL A 75 1.29 -8.75 -5.12
C VAL A 75 2.02 -8.97 -6.43
N LEU A 76 1.81 -10.14 -7.03
CA LEU A 76 2.43 -10.49 -8.30
C LEU A 76 1.58 -10.06 -9.50
N PRO A 77 2.20 -9.71 -10.64
CA PRO A 77 1.48 -9.51 -11.89
C PRO A 77 0.86 -10.83 -12.38
N ASP A 78 -0.11 -10.75 -13.30
CA ASP A 78 -0.85 -11.92 -13.79
C ASP A 78 0.06 -12.99 -14.43
N ALA A 79 1.16 -12.56 -15.04
CA ALA A 79 2.20 -13.43 -15.57
C ALA A 79 3.52 -13.10 -14.87
N GLY A 80 3.92 -13.93 -13.91
CA GLY A 80 5.20 -13.76 -13.22
C GLY A 80 5.26 -14.56 -11.93
N ALA A 81 6.44 -15.09 -11.63
CA ALA A 81 6.75 -15.68 -10.34
C ALA A 81 8.05 -15.05 -9.84
N MET A 82 8.17 -14.92 -8.51
CA MET A 82 9.43 -14.54 -7.90
C MET A 82 10.44 -15.67 -8.04
N VAL A 83 11.69 -15.33 -8.34
CA VAL A 83 12.78 -16.31 -8.38
C VAL A 83 13.65 -16.15 -7.14
N TYR A 84 13.88 -17.27 -6.45
CA TYR A 84 14.77 -17.32 -5.30
C TYR A 84 16.23 -17.08 -5.72
N GLN A 85 16.92 -16.25 -4.96
CA GLN A 85 18.35 -16.03 -5.06
C GLN A 85 19.00 -16.39 -3.71
N ASP A 86 20.17 -17.02 -3.76
CA ASP A 86 20.84 -17.57 -2.56
C ASP A 86 21.39 -16.48 -1.63
N LYS A 87 21.84 -15.36 -2.20
CA LYS A 87 22.56 -14.29 -1.49
C LYS A 87 21.91 -12.92 -1.58
N GLU A 88 20.94 -12.76 -2.47
CA GLU A 88 20.30 -11.49 -2.77
C GLU A 88 18.81 -11.55 -2.43
N VAL A 89 18.14 -10.41 -2.57
CA VAL A 89 16.67 -10.37 -2.55
C VAL A 89 16.09 -11.20 -3.70
N PHE A 90 14.83 -11.62 -3.57
CA PHE A 90 14.11 -12.28 -4.67
C PHE A 90 14.19 -11.44 -5.95
N ASP A 91 14.29 -12.12 -7.09
CA ASP A 91 14.04 -11.47 -8.37
C ASP A 91 12.53 -11.26 -8.52
N PHE A 92 12.10 -10.00 -8.57
CA PHE A 92 10.69 -9.65 -8.67
C PHE A 92 10.37 -9.25 -10.11
N PRO A 93 9.33 -9.84 -10.74
CA PRO A 93 8.92 -9.42 -12.07
C PRO A 93 8.39 -7.97 -12.05
N ASP A 94 8.56 -7.27 -13.17
CA ASP A 94 8.06 -5.92 -13.35
C ASP A 94 6.54 -5.84 -13.07
N GLY A 95 6.16 -4.82 -12.29
CA GLY A 95 4.78 -4.66 -11.82
C GLY A 95 4.47 -5.37 -10.50
N THR A 96 5.46 -5.99 -9.84
CA THR A 96 5.29 -6.44 -8.46
C THR A 96 5.04 -5.26 -7.53
N ILE A 97 4.07 -5.41 -6.62
CA ILE A 97 3.72 -4.41 -5.61
C ILE A 97 3.95 -5.00 -4.23
N ILE A 98 4.61 -4.23 -3.34
CA ILE A 98 4.80 -4.59 -1.93
C ILE A 98 3.87 -3.72 -1.10
N VAL A 99 2.99 -4.36 -0.34
CA VAL A 99 2.13 -3.70 0.64
C VAL A 99 2.75 -3.88 2.02
N LYS A 100 2.89 -2.79 2.76
CA LYS A 100 3.33 -2.81 4.16
C LYS A 100 2.30 -2.07 5.00
N ASN A 101 1.56 -2.82 5.81
CA ASN A 101 0.62 -2.26 6.75
C ASN A 101 1.24 -2.20 8.15
N PHE A 102 1.05 -1.08 8.85
CA PHE A 102 1.50 -0.91 10.22
C PHE A 102 0.28 -0.98 11.14
N LEU A 103 0.30 -1.93 12.07
CA LEU A 103 -0.77 -2.15 13.03
C LEU A 103 -0.29 -1.68 14.40
N TYR A 104 -1.21 -1.03 15.12
CA TYR A 104 -1.01 -0.60 16.50
C TYR A 104 -2.09 -1.28 17.35
N ASP A 105 -1.71 -2.28 18.14
CA ASP A 105 -2.58 -2.99 19.08
C ASP A 105 -3.09 -2.04 20.18
N HIS A 106 -2.24 -1.10 20.60
CA HIS A 106 -2.55 -0.21 21.72
C HIS A 106 -2.61 1.25 21.25
N ALA A 107 -3.82 1.75 20.97
CA ALA A 107 -4.07 3.18 21.02
C ALA A 107 -4.10 3.59 22.49
N PHE A 108 -3.13 4.43 22.90
CA PHE A 108 -3.01 4.94 24.28
C PHE A 108 -4.29 5.61 24.78
#